data_AF-A0A9E4YP50-F1
#
_entry.id   AF-A0A9E4YP50-F1
#
_cell.length_a   1.000
_cell.length_b   1.000
_cell.length_c   1.000
_cell.angle_alpha   90.00
_cell.angle_beta   90.00
_cell.angle_gamma   90.00
#
_symmetry.space_group_name_H-M   'P 1'
#
loop_
_entity.id
_entity.type
_entity.pdbx_description
1 polymer ?
#
loop_
_entity_poly.entity_id
_entity_poly.type
_entity_poly.pdbx_seq_one_letter_code
_entity_poly.pdbx_strand_id
1 'polypeptide(L)'
;MRFALLLVAVLMAGVVFAACGDDDDNGDNVVPPTAESPADDGDTPDDDGDAPDVDGDAPDDGVFSLPESGLAAPLIDTYDTATPDVPPPDADLPVPSGSVIARWYQENGLYVVYYDGLDLAISGPLCPGNSIETAAGFEFITNAPAGAGACSTATTILQPPAGVQLCGDDVLYVTAIRVTAEGTLFGTIERFRDDSTIIGLTSQVVADAAAAPEVDLSSCEIPEGI
;
A
#
# COMPACT_ATOMS: atom_id res chain seq x y z
N MET A 1 15.78 -13.06 31.17
CA MET A 1 16.63 -13.09 29.97
C MET A 1 16.91 -11.64 29.61
N ARG A 2 18.18 -11.24 29.51
CA ARG A 2 18.59 -9.84 29.28
C ARG A 2 18.56 -9.59 27.77
N PHE A 3 17.63 -8.79 27.29
CA PHE A 3 17.66 -8.29 25.92
C PHE A 3 18.76 -7.24 25.81
N ALA A 4 19.71 -7.49 24.92
CA ALA A 4 20.76 -6.56 24.56
C ALA A 4 20.15 -5.49 23.65
N LEU A 5 20.05 -4.27 24.17
CA LEU A 5 19.68 -3.08 23.42
C LEU A 5 20.84 -2.76 22.46
N LEU A 6 20.66 -3.04 21.16
CA LEU A 6 21.65 -2.70 20.14
C LEU A 6 21.48 -1.22 19.77
N LEU A 7 22.36 -0.38 20.30
CA LEU A 7 22.41 1.05 20.01
C LEU A 7 23.00 1.26 18.61
N VAL A 8 22.17 1.47 17.59
CA VAL A 8 22.64 1.84 16.24
C VAL A 8 22.79 3.36 16.18
N ALA A 9 24.03 3.82 16.28
CA ALA A 9 24.38 5.21 16.01
C ALA A 9 24.47 5.43 14.50
N VAL A 10 23.48 6.11 13.92
CA VAL A 10 23.51 6.55 12.51
C VAL A 10 24.45 7.74 12.38
N LEU A 11 25.63 7.49 11.80
CA LEU A 11 26.58 8.55 11.42
C LEU A 11 26.15 9.12 10.06
N MET A 12 25.47 10.26 10.06
CA MET A 12 25.19 11.03 8.84
C MET A 12 26.50 11.63 8.30
N ALA A 13 27.11 10.99 7.32
CA ALA A 13 28.14 11.59 6.49
C ALA A 13 27.47 12.22 5.26
N GLY A 14 27.28 13.54 5.32
CA GLY A 14 26.81 14.34 4.18
C GLY A 14 27.83 14.29 3.04
N VAL A 15 27.38 13.82 1.87
CA VAL A 15 28.11 13.97 0.62
C VAL A 15 27.32 14.95 -0.25
N VAL A 16 27.83 16.17 -0.33
CA VAL A 16 27.37 17.20 -1.26
C VAL A 16 28.05 16.93 -2.60
N PHE A 17 27.30 16.41 -3.58
CA PHE A 17 27.72 16.45 -4.98
C PHE A 17 27.04 17.64 -5.66
N ALA A 18 27.84 18.68 -5.91
CA ALA A 18 27.51 19.71 -6.88
C ALA A 18 27.81 19.15 -8.28
N ALA A 19 26.78 18.99 -9.11
CA ALA A 19 26.92 18.74 -10.54
C ALA A 19 26.15 19.83 -11.28
N CYS A 20 26.87 20.85 -11.75
CA CYS A 20 26.43 21.73 -12.82
C CYS A 20 26.92 21.11 -14.12
N GLY A 21 25.99 20.82 -15.02
CA GLY A 21 26.26 20.41 -16.39
C GLY A 21 25.09 20.87 -17.24
N ASP A 22 25.17 22.12 -17.70
CA ASP A 22 24.52 22.58 -18.93
C ASP A 22 24.87 21.63 -20.07
N ASP A 23 23.88 21.25 -20.88
CA ASP A 23 24.06 21.27 -22.33
C ASP A 23 22.71 21.31 -23.04
N ASP A 24 22.71 22.18 -24.04
CA ASP A 24 21.66 22.58 -24.93
C ASP A 24 21.18 21.45 -25.87
N ASP A 25 20.16 21.83 -26.64
CA ASP A 25 19.92 21.44 -28.02
C ASP A 25 18.80 20.44 -28.36
N ASN A 26 17.68 21.05 -28.78
CA ASN A 26 17.30 21.14 -30.19
C ASN A 26 16.80 19.85 -30.87
N GLY A 27 15.61 19.94 -31.45
CA GLY A 27 15.23 19.05 -32.54
C GLY A 27 13.77 18.66 -32.54
N ASP A 28 12.96 19.48 -33.21
CA ASP A 28 11.77 19.05 -33.94
C ASP A 28 11.91 17.63 -34.49
N ASN A 29 10.87 16.79 -34.32
CA ASN A 29 10.43 16.00 -35.45
C ASN A 29 8.94 15.71 -35.44
N VAL A 30 8.30 16.26 -36.47
CA VAL A 30 6.95 16.04 -36.95
C VAL A 30 6.82 14.62 -37.51
N VAL A 31 5.78 13.87 -37.13
CA VAL A 31 5.17 12.86 -38.02
C VAL A 31 3.63 12.89 -37.93
N PRO A 32 2.89 12.86 -39.05
CA PRO A 32 1.44 13.11 -39.14
C PRO A 32 0.58 11.84 -38.90
N PRO A 33 -0.77 11.96 -38.99
CA PRO A 33 -1.71 10.95 -38.49
C PRO A 33 -2.07 9.87 -39.52
N THR A 34 -2.96 8.97 -39.08
CA THR A 34 -3.97 8.21 -39.85
C THR A 34 -3.68 6.73 -40.07
N ALA A 35 -4.50 5.88 -39.43
CA ALA A 35 -4.91 4.61 -40.00
C ALA A 35 -6.43 4.49 -39.75
N GLU A 36 -7.18 4.60 -40.85
CA GLU A 36 -8.61 4.31 -40.94
C GLU A 36 -8.80 2.81 -40.75
N SER A 37 -9.71 2.42 -39.85
CA SER A 37 -10.12 1.03 -39.70
C SER A 37 -11.27 0.73 -40.65
N PRO A 38 -11.23 -0.35 -41.44
CA PRO A 38 -12.32 -0.74 -42.32
C PRO A 38 -13.53 -1.23 -41.51
N ALA A 39 -14.72 -0.92 -42.02
CA ALA A 39 -15.98 -1.51 -41.59
C ALA A 39 -15.99 -3.01 -41.91
N ASP A 40 -16.39 -3.83 -40.94
CA ASP A 40 -16.67 -5.25 -41.11
C ASP A 40 -18.20 -5.45 -41.12
N ASP A 41 -18.74 -5.65 -42.32
CA ASP A 41 -20.11 -6.11 -42.57
C ASP A 41 -20.07 -7.64 -42.60
N GLY A 42 -20.44 -8.27 -41.48
CA GLY A 42 -20.40 -9.73 -41.32
C GLY A 42 -21.69 -10.28 -40.71
N ASP A 43 -22.53 -10.85 -41.57
CA ASP A 43 -23.77 -11.59 -41.29
C ASP A 43 -23.71 -12.48 -40.03
N THR A 44 -24.74 -12.35 -39.17
CA THR A 44 -25.00 -13.31 -38.10
C THR A 44 -26.03 -14.34 -38.59
N PRO A 45 -25.73 -15.65 -38.57
CA PRO A 45 -26.73 -16.69 -38.80
C PRO A 45 -27.67 -16.80 -37.59
N ASP A 46 -28.97 -16.91 -37.87
CA ASP A 46 -29.98 -17.33 -36.90
C ASP A 46 -29.68 -18.78 -36.45
N ASP A 47 -29.16 -18.94 -35.23
CA ASP A 47 -28.96 -20.24 -34.57
C ASP A 47 -30.08 -20.47 -33.55
N ASP A 48 -31.12 -21.19 -33.97
CA ASP A 48 -32.22 -21.71 -33.14
C ASP A 48 -31.76 -22.91 -32.30
N GLY A 49 -30.70 -22.72 -31.50
CA GLY A 49 -30.15 -23.73 -30.61
C GLY A 49 -30.79 -23.66 -29.21
N ASP A 50 -31.57 -24.68 -28.86
CA ASP A 50 -32.05 -24.97 -27.50
C ASP A 50 -30.94 -24.73 -26.46
N ALA A 51 -31.11 -23.67 -25.66
CA ALA A 51 -30.20 -23.36 -24.57
C ALA A 51 -30.27 -24.48 -23.51
N PRO A 52 -29.15 -25.10 -23.12
CA PRO A 52 -29.12 -25.90 -21.91
C PRO A 52 -29.47 -25.00 -20.73
N ASP A 53 -30.33 -25.49 -19.83
CA ASP A 53 -30.55 -24.89 -18.51
C ASP A 53 -29.20 -24.82 -17.78
N VAL A 54 -28.51 -23.70 -17.93
CA VAL A 54 -27.35 -23.33 -17.14
C VAL A 54 -27.92 -22.97 -15.79
N ASP A 55 -27.75 -23.86 -14.80
CA ASP A 55 -27.95 -23.56 -13.39
C ASP A 55 -27.16 -22.28 -13.08
N GLY A 56 -27.87 -21.15 -13.11
CA GLY A 56 -27.28 -19.83 -12.95
C GLY A 56 -26.78 -19.71 -11.52
N ASP A 57 -25.47 -19.89 -11.35
CA ASP A 57 -24.76 -19.26 -10.24
C ASP A 57 -25.19 -17.80 -10.23
N ALA A 58 -25.78 -17.38 -9.12
CA ALA A 58 -26.23 -16.01 -8.93
C ALA A 58 -25.06 -15.08 -9.26
N PRO A 59 -25.32 -13.93 -9.92
CA PRO A 59 -24.28 -12.95 -10.18
C PRO A 59 -23.58 -12.65 -8.86
N ASP A 60 -22.27 -12.90 -8.83
CA ASP A 60 -21.36 -12.47 -7.78
C ASP A 60 -21.72 -11.02 -7.46
N ASP A 61 -22.16 -10.77 -6.22
CA ASP A 61 -22.80 -9.53 -5.80
C ASP A 61 -21.81 -8.36 -5.69
N GLY A 62 -20.62 -8.51 -6.29
CA GLY A 62 -19.57 -7.52 -6.32
C GLY A 62 -18.94 -7.30 -4.95
N VAL A 63 -19.11 -8.26 -4.03
CA VAL A 63 -18.45 -8.21 -2.72
C VAL A 63 -16.96 -8.43 -2.95
N PHE A 64 -16.18 -7.40 -2.67
CA PHE A 64 -14.73 -7.50 -2.67
C PHE A 64 -14.30 -8.61 -1.72
N SER A 65 -13.66 -9.65 -2.27
CA SER A 65 -13.24 -10.82 -1.51
C SER A 65 -11.76 -11.09 -1.78
N LEU A 66 -10.98 -11.09 -0.72
CA LEU A 66 -9.55 -11.39 -0.78
C LEU A 66 -9.29 -12.88 -0.55
N PRO A 67 -8.35 -13.50 -1.32
CA PRO A 67 -7.90 -14.85 -1.01
C PRO A 67 -7.18 -14.89 0.35
N GLU A 68 -7.05 -16.09 0.92
CA GLU A 68 -6.25 -16.27 2.13
C GLU A 68 -4.76 -16.02 1.82
N SER A 69 -4.16 -15.08 2.54
CA SER A 69 -2.72 -14.82 2.47
C SER A 69 -1.97 -15.55 3.59
N GLY A 70 -0.85 -16.19 3.24
CA GLY A 70 0.08 -16.77 4.20
C GLY A 70 0.97 -15.72 4.87
N LEU A 71 0.99 -14.49 4.36
CA LEU A 71 1.72 -13.36 4.93
C LEU A 71 0.79 -12.47 5.73
N ALA A 72 0.65 -12.77 7.03
CA ALA A 72 -0.19 -12.00 7.92
C ALA A 72 0.47 -11.80 9.29
N ALA A 73 0.36 -10.61 9.84
CA ALA A 73 0.82 -10.31 11.19
C ALA A 73 -0.08 -9.26 11.86
N PRO A 74 -0.42 -9.42 13.15
CA PRO A 74 -1.16 -8.40 13.88
C PRO A 74 -0.30 -7.17 14.12
N LEU A 75 -0.92 -5.98 14.15
CA LEU A 75 -0.25 -4.74 14.53
C LEU A 75 -0.14 -4.67 16.06
N ILE A 76 1.02 -5.00 16.60
CA ILE A 76 1.25 -5.12 18.05
C ILE A 76 2.43 -4.28 18.56
N ASP A 77 3.35 -3.89 17.68
CA ASP A 77 4.52 -3.12 18.07
C ASP A 77 4.18 -1.63 18.06
N THR A 78 3.98 -1.06 19.24
CA THR A 78 3.60 0.35 19.42
C THR A 78 4.82 1.26 19.50
N TYR A 79 4.73 2.47 18.95
CA TYR A 79 5.79 3.48 19.07
C TYR A 79 5.24 4.89 19.19
N ASP A 80 6.04 5.76 19.80
CA ASP A 80 5.86 7.21 19.86
C ASP A 80 7.20 7.88 19.52
N THR A 81 7.25 8.67 18.45
CA THR A 81 8.48 9.36 18.04
C THR A 81 8.90 10.48 19.00
N ALA A 82 7.98 10.98 19.84
CA ALA A 82 8.30 11.93 20.89
C ALA A 82 9.06 11.27 22.06
N THR A 83 8.73 10.00 22.35
CA THR A 83 9.31 9.23 23.45
C THR A 83 9.68 7.80 23.03
N PRO A 84 10.68 7.60 22.15
CA PRO A 84 10.93 6.29 21.52
C PRO A 84 11.21 5.12 22.48
N ASP A 85 11.69 5.42 23.69
CA ASP A 85 12.00 4.42 24.73
C ASP A 85 10.81 4.09 25.64
N VAL A 86 9.66 4.76 25.45
CA VAL A 86 8.47 4.62 26.29
C VAL A 86 7.28 4.25 25.41
N PRO A 87 6.67 3.06 25.58
CA PRO A 87 5.47 2.71 24.85
C PRO A 87 4.35 3.72 25.11
N PRO A 88 3.63 4.19 24.07
CA PRO A 88 2.47 5.05 24.25
C PRO A 88 1.36 4.32 25.03
N PRO A 89 0.53 5.04 25.81
CA PRO A 89 -0.66 4.46 26.43
C PRO A 89 -1.65 3.93 25.38
N ASP A 90 -2.36 2.84 25.69
CA ASP A 90 -3.36 2.24 24.77
C ASP A 90 -4.42 3.24 24.28
N ALA A 91 -4.80 4.20 25.12
CA ALA A 91 -5.79 5.23 24.79
C ALA A 91 -5.29 6.25 23.74
N ASP A 92 -3.98 6.33 23.52
CA ASP A 92 -3.36 7.24 22.56
C ASP A 92 -3.10 6.56 21.20
N LEU A 93 -3.23 5.24 21.13
CA LEU A 93 -3.01 4.47 19.90
C LEU A 93 -4.07 4.80 18.84
N PRO A 94 -3.71 4.79 17.54
CA PRO A 94 -4.67 5.01 16.46
C PRO A 94 -5.78 3.96 16.41
N VAL A 95 -5.46 2.72 16.78
CA VAL A 95 -6.37 1.57 16.95
C VAL A 95 -5.89 0.71 18.13
N PRO A 96 -6.74 -0.11 18.76
CA PRO A 96 -6.31 -1.01 19.81
C PRO A 96 -5.22 -1.99 19.33
N SER A 97 -4.21 -2.24 20.16
CA SER A 97 -3.14 -3.18 19.83
C SER A 97 -3.69 -4.58 19.52
N GLY A 98 -3.29 -5.12 18.36
CA GLY A 98 -3.70 -6.42 17.87
C GLY A 98 -5.13 -6.50 17.31
N SER A 99 -5.88 -5.40 17.24
CA SER A 99 -7.22 -5.41 16.64
C SER A 99 -7.19 -5.39 15.11
N VAL A 100 -6.07 -4.97 14.52
CA VAL A 100 -5.85 -4.94 13.06
C VAL A 100 -4.77 -5.94 12.70
N ILE A 101 -5.01 -6.71 11.62
CA ILE A 101 -4.05 -7.64 11.04
C ILE A 101 -3.61 -7.10 9.69
N ALA A 102 -2.31 -6.90 9.51
CA ALA A 102 -1.74 -6.58 8.21
C ALA A 102 -1.56 -7.88 7.41
N ARG A 103 -2.31 -8.04 6.33
CA ARG A 103 -2.24 -9.17 5.41
C ARG A 103 -1.65 -8.70 4.10
N TRP A 104 -0.66 -9.42 3.57
CA TRP A 104 0.09 -9.00 2.40
C TRP A 104 -0.31 -9.79 1.17
N TYR A 105 -0.48 -9.07 0.08
CA TYR A 105 -0.90 -9.51 -1.25
C TYR A 105 0.08 -8.97 -2.27
N GLN A 106 -0.15 -9.27 -3.55
CA GLN A 106 0.57 -8.63 -4.62
C GLN A 106 -0.34 -8.19 -5.76
N GLU A 107 0.03 -7.08 -6.39
CA GLU A 107 -0.61 -6.58 -7.60
C GLU A 107 0.48 -5.95 -8.48
N ASN A 108 0.50 -6.29 -9.78
CA ASN A 108 1.44 -5.69 -10.75
C ASN A 108 2.93 -5.76 -10.31
N GLY A 109 3.30 -6.82 -9.58
CA GLY A 109 4.67 -7.05 -9.08
C GLY A 109 5.08 -6.17 -7.89
N LEU A 110 4.13 -5.53 -7.22
CA LEU A 110 4.30 -4.79 -5.97
C LEU A 110 3.56 -5.49 -4.85
N TYR A 111 4.10 -5.40 -3.63
CA TYR A 111 3.36 -5.81 -2.43
C TYR A 111 2.20 -4.84 -2.16
N VAL A 112 1.09 -5.40 -1.72
CA VAL A 112 -0.10 -4.69 -1.25
C VAL A 112 -0.39 -5.15 0.18
N VAL A 113 -0.67 -4.23 1.09
CA VAL A 113 -1.09 -4.60 2.46
C VAL A 113 -2.56 -4.25 2.68
N TYR A 114 -3.33 -5.24 3.10
CA TYR A 114 -4.71 -5.10 3.56
C TYR A 114 -4.71 -5.03 5.10
N TYR A 115 -5.39 -4.04 5.65
CA TYR A 115 -5.54 -3.85 7.09
C TYR A 115 -6.87 -4.45 7.58
N ASP A 116 -6.90 -5.76 7.75
CA ASP A 116 -8.05 -6.53 8.22
C ASP A 116 -8.46 -6.07 9.63
N GLY A 117 -9.72 -5.65 9.77
CA GLY A 117 -10.29 -5.11 11.01
C GLY A 117 -10.12 -3.61 11.21
N LEU A 118 -9.54 -2.88 10.23
CA LEU A 118 -9.51 -1.42 10.27
C LEU A 118 -10.85 -0.83 9.83
N ASP A 119 -11.45 0.01 10.68
CA ASP A 119 -12.67 0.76 10.38
C ASP A 119 -12.39 2.27 10.51
N LEU A 120 -12.29 2.95 9.37
CA LEU A 120 -12.03 4.39 9.30
C LEU A 120 -13.18 5.26 9.84
N ALA A 121 -14.42 4.74 9.86
CA ALA A 121 -15.54 5.44 10.45
C ALA A 121 -15.43 5.50 11.99
N ILE A 122 -14.78 4.51 12.60
CA ILE A 122 -14.49 4.47 14.04
C ILE A 122 -13.16 5.18 14.37
N SER A 123 -12.08 4.88 13.64
CA SER A 123 -10.75 5.39 13.95
C SER A 123 -10.51 6.83 13.48
N GLY A 124 -11.34 7.31 12.55
CA GLY A 124 -11.11 8.56 11.82
C GLY A 124 -9.93 8.46 10.84
N PRO A 125 -9.47 9.61 10.31
CA PRO A 125 -8.35 9.65 9.36
C PRO A 125 -7.07 9.10 9.97
N LEU A 126 -6.37 8.27 9.19
CA LEU A 126 -5.13 7.59 9.59
C LEU A 126 -4.12 7.63 8.46
N CYS A 127 -2.86 7.42 8.80
CA CYS A 127 -1.76 7.35 7.85
C CYS A 127 -1.19 5.94 7.80
N PRO A 128 -1.72 5.04 6.96
CA PRO A 128 -1.04 3.81 6.62
C PRO A 128 0.37 4.06 6.09
N GLY A 129 1.32 3.28 6.62
CA GLY A 129 2.73 3.30 6.23
C GLY A 129 3.21 1.91 5.86
N ASN A 130 4.31 1.85 5.11
CA ASN A 130 5.02 0.60 4.87
C ASN A 130 6.53 0.84 4.74
N SER A 131 7.30 -0.21 4.96
CA SER A 131 8.72 -0.27 4.61
C SER A 131 9.18 -1.73 4.53
N ILE A 132 10.41 -1.95 4.08
CA ILE A 132 11.09 -3.24 4.19
C ILE A 132 12.44 -3.04 4.86
N GLU A 133 12.76 -3.87 5.85
CA GLU A 133 14.10 -3.94 6.43
C GLU A 133 14.91 -5.01 5.69
N THR A 134 15.98 -4.57 5.03
CA THR A 134 16.93 -5.44 4.32
C THR A 134 18.29 -5.42 5.03
N ALA A 135 19.30 -6.10 4.47
CA ALA A 135 20.67 -5.99 4.95
C ALA A 135 21.25 -4.56 4.86
N ALA A 136 20.66 -3.68 4.05
CA ALA A 136 21.05 -2.28 3.92
C ALA A 136 20.33 -1.34 4.92
N GLY A 137 19.37 -1.87 5.68
CA GLY A 137 18.51 -1.10 6.59
C GLY A 137 17.09 -0.95 6.04
N PHE A 138 16.37 0.07 6.51
CA PHE A 138 15.00 0.35 6.06
C PHE A 138 15.00 1.02 4.68
N GLU A 139 14.22 0.43 3.77
CA GLU A 139 14.03 0.89 2.40
C GLU A 139 12.54 1.03 2.09
N PHE A 140 12.21 1.77 1.02
CA PHE A 140 10.83 1.98 0.54
C PHE A 140 9.86 2.47 1.62
N ILE A 141 10.34 3.35 2.51
CA ILE A 141 9.53 3.97 3.56
C ILE A 141 8.52 4.92 2.92
N THR A 142 7.27 4.50 2.85
CA THR A 142 6.21 5.26 2.21
C THR A 142 4.96 5.34 3.08
N ASN A 143 4.26 6.46 2.98
CA ASN A 143 3.03 6.75 3.69
C ASN A 143 1.93 7.12 2.70
N ALA A 144 0.67 6.88 3.04
CA ALA A 144 -0.45 7.32 2.22
C ALA A 144 -1.65 7.67 3.10
N PRO A 145 -2.31 8.82 2.87
CA PRO A 145 -3.42 9.24 3.72
C PRO A 145 -4.68 8.40 3.46
N ALA A 146 -5.23 7.85 4.54
CA ALA A 146 -6.55 7.24 4.57
C ALA A 146 -7.54 8.25 5.18
N GLY A 147 -7.95 9.23 4.37
CA GLY A 147 -8.87 10.30 4.75
C GLY A 147 -8.21 11.68 4.87
N ALA A 148 -9.04 12.72 4.80
CA ALA A 148 -8.57 14.11 4.76
C ALA A 148 -7.75 14.50 6.00
N GLY A 149 -6.61 15.15 5.78
CA GLY A 149 -5.70 15.60 6.84
C GLY A 149 -4.85 14.50 7.47
N ALA A 150 -5.04 13.23 7.07
CA ALA A 150 -4.08 12.19 7.40
C ALA A 150 -2.72 12.50 6.78
N CYS A 151 -1.65 11.99 7.41
CA CYS A 151 -0.26 12.16 6.94
C CYS A 151 0.20 13.63 6.76
N SER A 152 -0.43 14.62 7.41
CA SER A 152 -0.23 16.05 7.12
C SER A 152 1.23 16.54 7.21
N THR A 153 2.06 15.86 8.01
CA THR A 153 3.49 16.17 8.18
C THR A 153 4.40 15.04 7.66
N ALA A 154 3.84 14.03 6.98
CA ALA A 154 4.61 12.97 6.36
C ALA A 154 5.42 13.50 5.17
N THR A 155 6.66 13.05 5.06
CA THR A 155 7.60 13.51 4.01
C THR A 155 7.67 12.57 2.82
N THR A 156 7.16 11.34 2.95
CA THR A 156 7.24 10.26 1.95
C THR A 156 5.85 9.79 1.52
N ILE A 157 5.03 10.70 1.03
CA ILE A 157 3.66 10.38 0.60
C ILE A 157 3.67 9.77 -0.80
N LEU A 158 3.15 8.55 -0.96
CA LEU A 158 2.96 7.95 -2.28
C LEU A 158 1.81 8.63 -3.01
N GLN A 159 1.95 8.71 -4.34
CA GLN A 159 0.94 9.24 -5.23
C GLN A 159 0.28 8.10 -6.00
N PRO A 160 -1.01 8.25 -6.37
CA PRO A 160 -1.73 7.33 -7.23
C PRO A 160 -0.90 6.85 -8.44
N PRO A 161 -1.00 5.56 -8.83
CA PRO A 161 -1.90 4.53 -8.28
C PRO A 161 -1.38 3.82 -7.02
N ALA A 162 -0.15 4.14 -6.58
CA ALA A 162 0.37 3.64 -5.31
C ALA A 162 -0.21 4.45 -4.13
N GLY A 163 -0.29 3.85 -2.94
CA GLY A 163 -0.99 4.45 -1.81
C GLY A 163 -2.25 3.69 -1.43
N VAL A 164 -3.12 4.36 -0.67
CA VAL A 164 -4.35 3.77 -0.14
C VAL A 164 -5.37 3.55 -1.27
N GLN A 165 -5.99 2.37 -1.26
CA GLN A 165 -7.10 1.95 -2.09
C GLN A 165 -8.24 1.51 -1.17
N LEU A 166 -9.47 1.94 -1.45
CA LEU A 166 -10.67 1.59 -0.71
C LEU A 166 -11.52 0.64 -1.54
N CYS A 167 -11.73 -0.57 -1.04
CA CYS A 167 -12.52 -1.59 -1.71
C CYS A 167 -13.78 -1.83 -0.87
N GLY A 168 -14.75 -0.91 -0.94
CA GLY A 168 -15.84 -0.83 0.04
C GLY A 168 -15.34 -0.26 1.37
N ASP A 169 -15.54 -0.99 2.47
CA ASP A 169 -15.02 -0.61 3.80
C ASP A 169 -13.57 -1.05 4.03
N ASP A 170 -13.02 -1.87 3.12
CA ASP A 170 -11.67 -2.41 3.25
C ASP A 170 -10.60 -1.40 2.86
N VAL A 171 -9.54 -1.29 3.68
CA VAL A 171 -8.41 -0.41 3.46
C VAL A 171 -7.20 -1.21 3.00
N LEU A 172 -6.80 -0.99 1.75
CA LEU A 172 -5.60 -1.58 1.16
C LEU A 172 -4.58 -0.50 0.88
N TYR A 173 -3.31 -0.87 0.87
CA TYR A 173 -2.21 0.02 0.53
C TYR A 173 -1.26 -0.67 -0.45
N VAL A 174 -1.26 -0.20 -1.70
CA VAL A 174 -0.27 -0.56 -2.73
C VAL A 174 1.07 0.12 -2.43
N THR A 175 2.08 -0.68 -2.10
CA THR A 175 3.40 -0.20 -1.68
C THR A 175 4.32 0.11 -2.87
N ALA A 176 5.47 0.73 -2.60
CA ALA A 176 6.58 0.83 -3.56
C ALA A 176 7.51 -0.41 -3.57
N ILE A 177 7.24 -1.42 -2.74
CA ILE A 177 8.11 -2.58 -2.53
C ILE A 177 7.80 -3.63 -3.60
N ARG A 178 8.81 -3.98 -4.40
CA ARG A 178 8.69 -5.06 -5.40
C ARG A 178 8.56 -6.41 -4.70
N VAL A 179 7.76 -7.32 -5.26
CA VAL A 179 7.60 -8.69 -4.73
C VAL A 179 8.90 -9.50 -4.74
N THR A 180 9.86 -9.09 -5.57
CA THR A 180 11.21 -9.66 -5.63
C THR A 180 12.14 -9.18 -4.52
N ALA A 181 11.73 -8.22 -3.69
CA ALA A 181 12.53 -7.72 -2.58
C ALA A 181 12.57 -8.75 -1.45
N GLU A 182 13.76 -8.94 -0.88
CA GLU A 182 14.00 -9.84 0.25
C GLU A 182 14.22 -9.01 1.52
N GLY A 183 13.61 -9.43 2.63
CA GLY A 183 13.71 -8.73 3.91
C GLY A 183 12.50 -8.99 4.80
N THR A 184 12.33 -8.11 5.79
CA THR A 184 11.14 -8.10 6.65
C THR A 184 10.25 -6.95 6.22
N LEU A 185 9.02 -7.24 5.81
CA LEU A 185 7.99 -6.26 5.49
C LEU A 185 7.40 -5.69 6.78
N PHE A 186 7.26 -4.37 6.81
CA PHE A 186 6.64 -3.62 7.89
C PHE A 186 5.41 -2.92 7.36
N GLY A 187 4.25 -3.18 7.97
CA GLY A 187 2.99 -2.50 7.69
C GLY A 187 2.57 -1.73 8.93
N THR A 188 2.31 -0.44 8.79
CA THR A 188 2.07 0.47 9.92
C THR A 188 0.76 1.22 9.78
N ILE A 189 0.15 1.52 10.92
CA ILE A 189 -0.96 2.48 11.02
C ILE A 189 -0.51 3.58 11.96
N GLU A 190 -0.52 4.81 11.47
CA GLU A 190 0.01 5.96 12.18
C GLU A 190 -1.03 7.06 12.35
N ARG A 191 -0.89 7.80 13.45
CA ARG A 191 -1.53 9.10 13.67
C ARG A 191 -0.44 10.15 13.80
N PHE A 192 -0.45 11.09 12.85
CA PHE A 192 0.39 12.28 12.89
C PHE A 192 -0.28 13.34 13.76
N ARG A 193 0.49 13.91 14.68
CA ARG A 193 0.08 15.05 15.51
C ARG A 193 0.63 16.36 14.92
N ASP A 194 0.06 17.48 15.37
CA ASP A 194 0.39 18.83 14.86
C ASP A 194 1.87 19.23 15.07
N ASP A 195 2.53 18.62 16.05
CA ASP A 195 3.95 18.83 16.35
C ASP A 195 4.89 17.88 15.59
N SER A 196 4.39 17.22 14.54
CA SER A 196 5.08 16.19 13.75
C SER A 196 5.47 14.95 14.55
N THR A 197 4.92 14.77 15.75
CA THR A 197 5.06 13.49 16.47
C THR A 197 4.12 12.46 15.87
N ILE A 198 4.58 11.21 15.89
CA ILE A 198 3.89 10.07 15.29
C ILE A 198 3.67 9.06 16.40
N ILE A 199 2.42 8.65 16.56
CA ILE A 199 2.08 7.44 17.30
C ILE A 199 1.55 6.42 16.31
N GLY A 200 2.09 5.21 16.39
CA GLY A 200 1.69 4.15 15.47
C GLY A 200 1.78 2.77 16.08
N LEU A 201 1.27 1.83 15.30
CA LEU A 201 1.48 0.41 15.49
C LEU A 201 2.08 -0.18 14.23
N THR A 202 2.92 -1.18 14.43
CA THR A 202 3.65 -1.89 13.40
C THR A 202 3.30 -3.38 13.45
N SER A 203 3.22 -3.96 12.27
CA SER A 203 3.27 -5.40 12.01
C SER A 203 4.57 -5.75 11.30
N GLN A 204 5.04 -6.99 11.44
CA GLN A 204 6.27 -7.46 10.80
C GLN A 204 6.07 -8.86 10.24
N VAL A 205 6.46 -9.08 8.99
CA VAL A 205 6.45 -10.41 8.37
C VAL A 205 7.64 -10.57 7.43
N VAL A 206 8.22 -11.76 7.34
CA VAL A 206 9.29 -12.02 6.36
C VAL A 206 8.68 -12.02 4.95
N ALA A 207 9.30 -11.29 4.02
CA ALA A 207 8.85 -11.22 2.63
C ALA A 207 8.90 -12.61 1.97
N ASP A 208 7.78 -13.04 1.38
CA ASP A 208 7.68 -14.26 0.59
C ASP A 208 6.58 -14.10 -0.48
N ALA A 209 7.00 -13.80 -1.72
CA ALA A 209 6.07 -13.59 -2.83
C ALA A 209 5.19 -14.82 -3.12
N ALA A 210 5.62 -16.04 -2.79
CA ALA A 210 4.82 -17.23 -2.99
C ALA A 210 3.68 -17.36 -1.97
N ALA A 211 3.79 -16.70 -0.81
CA ALA A 211 2.78 -16.64 0.24
C ALA A 211 1.85 -15.41 0.12
N ALA A 212 2.14 -14.48 -0.81
CA ALA A 212 1.34 -13.31 -1.13
C ALA A 212 0.51 -13.57 -2.41
N PRO A 213 -0.79 -13.92 -2.30
CA PRO A 213 -1.62 -14.15 -3.48
C PRO A 213 -1.84 -12.86 -4.29
N GLU A 214 -2.07 -13.01 -5.60
CA GLU A 214 -2.45 -11.91 -6.48
C GLU A 214 -3.87 -11.41 -6.15
N VAL A 215 -4.06 -10.10 -6.25
CA VAL A 215 -5.35 -9.41 -6.10
C VAL A 215 -5.58 -8.47 -7.27
N ASP A 216 -6.85 -8.22 -7.57
CA ASP A 216 -7.27 -7.23 -8.56
C ASP A 216 -7.93 -6.06 -7.83
N LEU A 217 -7.30 -4.88 -7.89
CA LEU A 217 -7.80 -3.67 -7.26
C LEU A 217 -8.50 -2.73 -8.25
N SER A 218 -8.78 -3.18 -9.48
CA SER A 218 -9.37 -2.34 -10.52
C SER A 218 -10.76 -1.81 -10.20
N SER A 219 -11.47 -2.44 -9.26
CA SER A 219 -12.77 -2.00 -8.75
C SER A 219 -12.67 -1.09 -7.51
N CYS A 220 -11.47 -0.89 -6.96
CA CYS A 220 -11.26 -0.10 -5.76
C CYS A 220 -11.11 1.39 -6.08
N GLU A 221 -11.45 2.22 -5.10
CA GLU A 221 -11.42 3.67 -5.21
C GLU A 221 -10.19 4.25 -4.52
N ILE A 222 -9.62 5.30 -5.12
CA ILE A 222 -8.61 6.10 -4.45
C ILE A 222 -9.35 7.12 -3.58
N PRO A 223 -9.07 7.22 -2.26
CA PRO A 223 -9.75 8.18 -1.39
C PRO A 223 -9.72 9.60 -1.97
N GLU A 224 -10.85 10.30 -1.94
CA GLU A 224 -10.89 11.70 -2.38
C GLU A 224 -10.20 12.61 -1.34
N GLY A 225 -9.49 13.65 -1.81
CA GLY A 225 -8.89 14.66 -0.94
C GLY A 225 -7.55 14.27 -0.29
N ILE A 226 -6.85 13.30 -0.90
CA ILE A 226 -5.41 13.07 -0.73
C ILE A 226 -4.61 14.24 -1.33
#